data_AF-A0A0G4I4A1-F1
#
_entry.id   AF-A0A0G4I4A1-F1
#
_cell.length_a   1.000
_cell.length_b   1.000
_cell.length_c   1.000
_cell.angle_alpha   90.00
_cell.angle_beta   90.00
_cell.angle_gamma   90.00
#
_symmetry.space_group_name_H-M   'P 1'
#
loop_
_entity.id
_entity.type
_entity.pdbx_description
1 polymer ?
#
loop_
_entity_poly.entity_id
_entity_poly.type
_entity_poly.pdbx_seq_one_letter_code
_entity_poly.pdbx_strand_id
1 'polypeptide(L)'
;MAAVDKLGSLEAILPPAPSQKVKAQGRHRSVYVALSTVGVILISFFGLLSTFWIYNVETVPVKSVPESHYLDRGAYMFGTMFFYLSLPLLFTARNLLRQPKCNFLWSNIETTAVQSGILLQYWLSYTLAANGVIDPMADRLVPGRRIHFVRYMGWVVAMTGYAYLIICKLNKRSLGEAFPCLAATAGEILFGFWADIAGSVPLRQFLYVFVWSCFLLSAFGLVSTLPPSRPTDTTAEKVKVGLVRFTCVHWSLYGPVYHMGQYGGIDSTTEQFLFCVLDITYKIAVSACLVAVHSSEWTQMRMQAEHAEMTAWRDQEFQARLQLIRDEFEK
;
A
#
# COMPACT_ATOMS: atom_id res chain seq x y z
N MET A 1 -17.84 -29.14 -57.81
CA MET A 1 -16.95 -29.82 -56.83
C MET A 1 -15.63 -29.04 -56.67
N ALA A 2 -15.67 -27.79 -56.19
CA ALA A 2 -14.47 -26.97 -55.98
C ALA A 2 -14.62 -25.99 -54.79
N ALA A 3 -15.33 -26.41 -53.73
CA ALA A 3 -15.60 -25.56 -52.56
C ALA A 3 -15.41 -26.28 -51.21
N VAL A 4 -14.72 -27.43 -51.19
CA VAL A 4 -14.48 -28.21 -49.95
C VAL A 4 -13.05 -28.01 -49.40
N ASP A 5 -12.10 -27.51 -50.19
CA ASP A 5 -10.69 -27.42 -49.78
C ASP A 5 -10.29 -26.16 -48.97
N LYS A 6 -11.23 -25.30 -48.60
CA LYS A 6 -10.93 -24.03 -47.89
C LYS A 6 -11.21 -24.00 -46.39
N LEU A 7 -11.58 -25.13 -45.77
CA LEU A 7 -11.77 -25.21 -44.31
C LEU A 7 -10.48 -25.58 -43.54
N GLY A 8 -9.44 -26.05 -44.22
CA GLY A 8 -8.15 -26.39 -43.59
C GLY A 8 -7.22 -25.21 -43.29
N SER A 9 -7.59 -23.96 -43.64
CA SER A 9 -6.71 -22.79 -43.49
C SER A 9 -7.13 -21.80 -42.39
N LEU A 10 -8.24 -22.04 -41.69
CA LEU A 10 -8.70 -21.16 -40.60
C LEU A 10 -8.07 -21.46 -39.23
N GLU A 11 -7.46 -22.64 -39.03
CA GLU A 11 -6.69 -22.94 -37.82
C GLU A 11 -5.37 -22.15 -37.71
N ALA A 12 -4.92 -21.51 -38.80
CA ALA A 12 -3.67 -20.75 -38.84
C ALA A 12 -3.79 -19.28 -38.33
N ILE A 13 -4.99 -18.82 -37.95
CA ILE A 13 -5.22 -17.42 -37.52
C ILE A 13 -5.38 -17.29 -35.99
N LEU A 14 -5.56 -18.41 -35.28
CA LEU A 14 -5.62 -18.36 -33.82
C LEU A 14 -4.19 -18.34 -33.25
N PRO A 15 -3.81 -17.32 -32.45
CA PRO A 15 -2.53 -17.35 -31.77
C PRO A 15 -2.47 -18.62 -30.91
N PRO A 16 -1.32 -19.32 -30.87
CA PRO A 16 -1.21 -20.54 -30.09
C PRO A 16 -1.63 -20.26 -28.66
N ALA A 17 -2.51 -21.10 -28.11
CA ALA A 17 -2.93 -20.99 -26.72
C ALA A 17 -1.68 -20.86 -25.85
N PRO A 18 -1.53 -19.77 -25.06
CA PRO A 18 -0.29 -19.50 -24.35
C PRO A 18 0.07 -20.71 -23.47
N SER A 19 1.27 -21.25 -23.68
CA SER A 19 1.68 -22.53 -23.10
C SER A 19 1.45 -22.53 -21.58
N GLN A 20 0.76 -23.56 -21.09
CA GLN A 20 0.39 -23.67 -19.67
C GLN A 20 1.61 -23.63 -18.73
N LYS A 21 2.80 -24.03 -19.22
CA LYS A 21 4.06 -23.97 -18.47
C LYS A 21 4.51 -22.53 -18.16
N VAL A 22 4.36 -21.59 -19.10
CA VAL A 22 4.71 -20.17 -18.88
C VAL A 22 3.76 -19.51 -17.85
N LYS A 23 2.49 -19.91 -17.83
CA LYS A 23 1.50 -19.43 -16.83
C LYS A 23 1.74 -19.96 -15.42
N ALA A 24 2.22 -21.18 -15.25
CA ALA A 24 2.51 -21.75 -13.93
C ALA A 24 3.74 -21.11 -13.27
N GLN A 25 4.79 -20.85 -14.06
CA GLN A 25 6.05 -20.28 -13.58
C GLN A 25 5.89 -18.82 -13.09
N GLY A 26 5.03 -18.04 -13.72
CA GLY A 26 4.70 -16.67 -13.27
C GLY A 26 3.89 -16.61 -11.96
N ARG A 27 3.11 -17.64 -11.64
CA ARG A 27 2.21 -17.67 -10.47
C ARG A 27 2.94 -18.00 -9.16
N HIS A 28 3.90 -18.92 -9.18
CA HIS A 28 4.74 -19.17 -8.01
C HIS A 28 5.55 -17.93 -7.62
N ARG A 29 6.04 -17.17 -8.62
CA ARG A 29 6.78 -15.92 -8.40
C ARG A 29 5.99 -14.89 -7.58
N SER A 30 4.65 -14.85 -7.69
CA SER A 30 3.82 -13.86 -7.02
C SER A 30 3.63 -14.08 -5.51
N VAL A 31 3.61 -15.33 -5.03
CA VAL A 31 3.57 -15.63 -3.57
C VAL A 31 4.88 -15.17 -2.91
N TYR A 32 6.00 -15.46 -3.55
CA TYR A 32 7.32 -15.06 -3.06
C TYR A 32 7.45 -13.54 -3.00
N VAL A 33 6.84 -12.79 -3.91
CA VAL A 33 6.82 -11.31 -3.86
C VAL A 33 6.07 -10.80 -2.63
N ALA A 34 4.89 -11.36 -2.31
CA ALA A 34 4.15 -10.97 -1.11
C ALA A 34 4.91 -11.31 0.19
N LEU A 35 5.46 -12.53 0.28
CA LEU A 35 6.24 -12.96 1.45
C LEU A 35 7.56 -12.19 1.59
N SER A 36 8.27 -11.94 0.48
CA SER A 36 9.49 -11.13 0.51
C SER A 36 9.21 -9.68 0.85
N THR A 37 8.07 -9.12 0.45
CA THR A 37 7.69 -7.75 0.82
C THR A 37 7.44 -7.63 2.31
N VAL A 38 6.67 -8.54 2.91
CA VAL A 38 6.47 -8.57 4.37
C VAL A 38 7.80 -8.85 5.09
N GLY A 39 8.63 -9.75 4.56
CA GLY A 39 9.97 -10.02 5.08
C GLY A 39 10.87 -8.77 5.07
N VAL A 40 10.88 -8.01 3.98
CA VAL A 40 11.65 -6.75 3.87
C VAL A 40 11.13 -5.70 4.82
N ILE A 41 9.81 -5.58 5.00
CA ILE A 41 9.20 -4.69 5.99
C ILE A 41 9.67 -5.04 7.40
N LEU A 42 9.65 -6.33 7.76
CA LEU A 42 10.11 -6.79 9.07
C LEU A 42 11.62 -6.64 9.26
N ILE A 43 12.43 -6.94 8.24
CA ILE A 43 13.89 -6.75 8.29
C ILE A 43 14.20 -5.25 8.46
N SER A 44 13.52 -4.38 7.72
CA SER A 44 13.68 -2.93 7.85
C SER A 44 13.27 -2.47 9.25
N PHE A 45 12.18 -3.02 9.80
CA PHE A 45 11.74 -2.74 11.16
C PHE A 45 12.78 -3.17 12.21
N PHE A 46 13.27 -4.41 12.18
CA PHE A 46 14.27 -4.90 13.13
C PHE A 46 15.63 -4.24 12.95
N GLY A 47 16.00 -3.89 11.71
CA GLY A 47 17.20 -3.12 11.41
C GLY A 47 17.13 -1.71 11.95
N LEU A 48 15.98 -1.03 11.84
CA LEU A 48 15.78 0.27 12.48
C LEU A 48 15.71 0.15 14.01
N LEU A 49 15.11 -0.92 14.53
CA LEU A 49 15.02 -1.17 15.97
C LEU A 49 16.40 -1.32 16.60
N SER A 50 17.32 -2.02 15.93
CA SER A 50 18.68 -2.21 16.45
C SER A 50 19.46 -0.90 16.54
N THR A 51 19.14 0.11 15.71
CA THR A 51 19.78 1.43 15.79
C THR A 51 19.40 2.20 17.06
N PHE A 52 18.24 1.94 17.67
CA PHE A 52 17.84 2.58 18.94
C PHE A 52 18.92 2.42 20.01
N TRP A 53 19.49 1.21 20.11
CA TRP A 53 20.50 0.84 21.12
C TRP A 53 21.89 1.45 20.87
N ILE A 54 22.08 2.11 19.72
CA ILE A 54 23.31 2.81 19.35
C ILE A 54 23.25 4.27 19.81
N TYR A 55 22.06 4.83 19.97
CA TYR A 55 21.89 6.24 20.32
C TYR A 55 22.01 6.46 21.84
N ASN A 56 23.07 7.13 22.26
CA ASN A 56 23.27 7.57 23.65
C ASN A 56 22.42 8.82 23.96
N VAL A 57 21.09 8.63 24.05
CA VAL A 57 20.09 9.69 24.25
C VAL A 57 19.40 9.49 25.59
N GLU A 58 19.07 10.60 26.26
CA GLU A 58 18.32 10.59 27.51
C GLU A 58 16.87 10.15 27.26
N THR A 59 16.48 9.05 27.91
CA THR A 59 15.14 8.46 27.80
C THR A 59 14.26 8.84 28.98
N VAL A 60 12.95 8.90 28.74
CA VAL A 60 11.93 9.16 29.76
C VAL A 60 11.12 7.88 29.98
N PRO A 61 11.10 7.29 31.19
CA PRO A 61 10.41 6.03 31.44
C PRO A 61 8.92 6.09 31.08
N VAL A 62 8.40 5.12 30.33
CA VAL A 62 6.99 5.13 29.87
C VAL A 62 5.95 5.17 31.00
N LYS A 63 6.27 4.63 32.19
CA LYS A 63 5.34 4.64 33.33
C LYS A 63 5.01 6.04 33.86
N SER A 64 5.77 7.07 33.47
CA SER A 64 5.53 8.46 33.89
C SER A 64 4.85 9.31 32.81
N VAL A 65 4.52 8.76 31.64
CA VAL A 65 3.96 9.55 30.52
C VAL A 65 2.49 9.21 30.24
N PRO A 66 1.59 10.22 30.18
CA PRO A 66 0.15 10.00 29.96
C PRO A 66 -0.19 9.55 28.53
N GLU A 67 0.70 9.77 27.57
CA GLU A 67 0.50 9.34 26.17
C GLU A 67 0.55 7.82 25.95
N SER A 68 1.07 7.05 26.92
CA SER A 68 1.10 5.58 26.88
C SER A 68 -0.28 4.97 26.65
N HIS A 69 -1.34 5.56 27.22
CA HIS A 69 -2.72 5.11 27.02
C HIS A 69 -3.18 5.25 25.56
N TYR A 70 -2.79 6.32 24.85
CA TYR A 70 -3.16 6.49 23.44
C TYR A 70 -2.43 5.50 22.53
N LEU A 71 -1.17 5.20 22.87
CA LEU A 71 -0.37 4.20 22.15
C LEU A 71 -0.94 2.79 22.35
N ASP A 72 -1.39 2.45 23.57
CA ASP A 72 -2.06 1.18 23.85
C ASP A 72 -3.35 1.03 23.03
N ARG A 73 -4.23 2.05 23.06
CA ARG A 73 -5.46 2.06 22.26
C ARG A 73 -5.17 1.98 20.76
N GLY A 74 -4.16 2.71 20.28
CA GLY A 74 -3.70 2.64 18.91
C GLY A 74 -3.23 1.23 18.52
N ALA A 75 -2.46 0.56 19.39
CA ALA A 75 -2.00 -0.81 19.17
C ALA A 75 -3.17 -1.77 18.95
N TYR A 76 -4.22 -1.69 19.79
CA TYR A 76 -5.44 -2.48 19.62
C TYR A 76 -6.11 -2.21 18.28
N MET A 77 -6.26 -0.93 17.89
CA MET A 77 -6.88 -0.58 16.62
C MET A 77 -6.09 -1.12 15.41
N PHE A 78 -4.76 -0.99 15.41
CA PHE A 78 -3.92 -1.54 14.35
C PHE A 78 -3.96 -3.08 14.34
N GLY A 79 -3.96 -3.72 15.50
CA GLY A 79 -4.14 -5.16 15.63
C GLY A 79 -5.47 -5.62 15.02
N THR A 80 -6.58 -4.96 15.36
CA THR A 80 -7.90 -5.27 14.78
C THR A 80 -7.91 -5.11 13.26
N MET A 81 -7.35 -4.02 12.72
CA MET A 81 -7.25 -3.82 11.27
C MET A 81 -6.39 -4.90 10.61
N PHE A 82 -5.25 -5.25 11.23
CA PHE A 82 -4.37 -6.30 10.74
C PHE A 82 -5.09 -7.64 10.63
N PHE A 83 -5.80 -8.07 11.68
CA PHE A 83 -6.55 -9.33 11.66
C PHE A 83 -7.69 -9.30 10.63
N TYR A 84 -8.43 -8.19 10.56
CA TYR A 84 -9.54 -8.04 9.61
C TYR A 84 -9.09 -8.16 8.15
N LEU A 85 -7.91 -7.62 7.81
CA LEU A 85 -7.36 -7.70 6.45
C LEU A 85 -6.60 -9.00 6.16
N SER A 86 -5.91 -9.55 7.16
CA SER A 86 -5.03 -10.72 6.97
C SER A 86 -5.76 -12.06 7.05
N LEU A 87 -6.85 -12.18 7.82
CA LEU A 87 -7.60 -13.43 7.91
C LEU A 87 -8.21 -13.84 6.56
N PRO A 88 -8.90 -12.95 5.81
CA PRO A 88 -9.40 -13.27 4.46
C PRO A 88 -8.29 -13.70 3.50
N LEU A 89 -7.10 -13.09 3.60
CA LEU A 89 -5.95 -13.44 2.76
C LEU A 89 -5.51 -14.89 2.95
N LEU A 90 -5.57 -15.43 4.17
CA LEU A 90 -5.22 -16.83 4.43
C LEU A 90 -6.17 -17.78 3.69
N PHE A 91 -7.47 -17.46 3.67
CA PHE A 91 -8.46 -18.23 2.90
C PHE A 91 -8.25 -18.10 1.39
N THR A 92 -7.96 -16.89 0.90
CA THR A 92 -7.66 -16.65 -0.53
C THR A 92 -6.39 -17.38 -0.96
N ALA A 93 -5.31 -17.32 -0.17
CA ALA A 93 -4.07 -18.03 -0.44
C ALA A 93 -4.27 -19.54 -0.45
N ARG A 94 -5.01 -20.09 0.54
CA ARG A 94 -5.37 -21.51 0.59
C ARG A 94 -6.18 -21.94 -0.65
N ASN A 95 -7.11 -21.12 -1.11
CA ASN A 95 -7.92 -21.41 -2.30
C ASN A 95 -7.10 -21.33 -3.59
N LEU A 96 -6.16 -20.40 -3.70
CA LEU A 96 -5.26 -20.32 -4.85
C LEU A 96 -4.29 -21.48 -4.97
N LEU A 97 -3.79 -21.99 -3.83
CA LEU A 97 -2.98 -23.21 -3.81
C LEU A 97 -3.76 -24.42 -4.34
N ARG A 98 -5.09 -24.42 -4.20
CA ARG A 98 -5.98 -25.48 -4.70
C ARG A 98 -6.46 -25.22 -6.13
N GLN A 99 -6.60 -23.97 -6.56
CA GLN A 99 -7.12 -23.59 -7.88
C GLN A 99 -6.35 -22.39 -8.48
N PRO A 100 -5.16 -22.62 -9.07
CA PRO A 100 -4.24 -21.55 -9.44
C PRO A 100 -4.65 -20.70 -10.65
N LYS A 101 -5.83 -20.89 -11.26
CA LYS A 101 -6.17 -20.31 -12.57
C LYS A 101 -6.47 -18.80 -12.58
N CYS A 102 -6.61 -18.13 -11.43
CA CYS A 102 -7.03 -16.73 -11.36
C CYS A 102 -5.86 -15.75 -11.13
N ASN A 103 -5.33 -15.16 -12.20
CA ASN A 103 -4.25 -14.16 -12.14
C ASN A 103 -4.63 -12.89 -11.35
N PHE A 104 -5.91 -12.54 -11.27
CA PHE A 104 -6.42 -11.37 -10.55
C PHE A 104 -6.25 -11.46 -9.03
N LEU A 105 -6.44 -12.66 -8.45
CA LEU A 105 -6.32 -12.85 -7.01
C LEU A 105 -4.88 -12.58 -6.52
N TRP A 106 -3.87 -12.69 -7.39
CA TRP A 106 -2.47 -12.47 -7.06
C TRP A 106 -2.10 -10.98 -6.85
N SER A 107 -2.61 -10.07 -7.68
CA SER A 107 -2.39 -8.62 -7.50
C SER A 107 -3.07 -8.10 -6.22
N ASN A 108 -4.23 -8.68 -5.87
CA ASN A 108 -4.94 -8.36 -4.63
C ASN A 108 -4.18 -8.92 -3.42
N ILE A 109 -3.58 -10.11 -3.53
CA ILE A 109 -2.74 -10.67 -2.46
C ILE A 109 -1.54 -9.79 -2.18
N GLU A 110 -0.83 -9.32 -3.21
CA GLU A 110 0.36 -8.48 -2.99
C GLU A 110 -0.01 -7.13 -2.36
N THR A 111 -1.07 -6.48 -2.87
CA THR A 111 -1.57 -5.20 -2.35
C THR A 111 -2.01 -5.32 -0.89
N THR A 112 -2.76 -6.38 -0.59
CA THR A 112 -3.22 -6.63 0.78
C THR A 112 -2.07 -7.10 1.68
N ALA A 113 -1.08 -7.83 1.18
CA ALA A 113 0.10 -8.22 1.94
C ALA A 113 0.96 -7.02 2.34
N VAL A 114 1.13 -6.04 1.45
CA VAL A 114 1.82 -4.78 1.79
C VAL A 114 1.03 -4.04 2.88
N GLN A 115 -0.29 -3.89 2.72
CA GLN A 115 -1.12 -3.23 3.73
C GLN A 115 -1.11 -3.96 5.08
N SER A 116 -1.23 -5.29 5.09
CA SER A 116 -1.11 -6.11 6.29
C SER A 116 0.27 -5.99 6.92
N GLY A 117 1.35 -5.96 6.13
CA GLY A 117 2.70 -5.74 6.63
C GLY A 117 2.86 -4.40 7.33
N ILE A 118 2.32 -3.33 6.74
CA ILE A 118 2.30 -1.99 7.35
C ILE A 118 1.52 -2.00 8.67
N LEU A 119 0.33 -2.60 8.69
CA LEU A 119 -0.50 -2.66 9.90
C LEU A 119 0.14 -3.49 11.01
N LEU A 120 0.77 -4.62 10.66
CA LEU A 120 1.53 -5.43 11.61
C LEU A 120 2.67 -4.63 12.23
N GLN A 121 3.42 -3.88 11.40
CA GLN A 121 4.50 -3.04 11.89
C GLN A 121 3.98 -1.96 12.85
N TYR A 122 2.84 -1.33 12.56
CA TYR A 122 2.24 -0.33 13.45
C TYR A 122 1.76 -0.95 14.75
N TRP A 123 1.11 -2.12 14.67
CA TRP A 123 0.70 -2.85 15.85
C TRP A 123 1.92 -3.17 16.74
N LEU A 124 3.01 -3.69 16.18
CA LEU A 124 4.25 -3.95 16.91
C LEU A 124 4.87 -2.67 17.47
N SER A 125 4.97 -1.61 16.66
CA SER A 125 5.54 -0.32 17.03
C SER A 125 4.80 0.29 18.23
N TYR A 126 3.47 0.36 18.14
CA TYR A 126 2.64 0.91 19.21
C TYR A 126 2.65 0.01 20.45
N THR A 127 2.72 -1.32 20.29
CA THR A 127 2.85 -2.26 21.41
C THR A 127 4.16 -2.06 22.17
N LEU A 128 5.29 -1.94 21.46
CA LEU A 128 6.61 -1.73 22.07
C LEU A 128 6.68 -0.41 22.84
N ALA A 129 6.11 0.65 22.25
CA ALA A 129 6.07 1.96 22.88
C ALA A 129 5.10 1.99 24.09
N ALA A 130 3.90 1.40 23.97
CA ALA A 130 2.92 1.36 25.05
C ALA A 130 3.39 0.58 26.28
N ASN A 131 4.16 -0.49 26.07
CA ASN A 131 4.66 -1.35 27.15
C ASN A 131 6.00 -0.88 27.74
N GLY A 132 6.57 0.24 27.26
CA GLY A 132 7.86 0.73 27.75
C GLY A 132 9.04 -0.17 27.42
N VAL A 133 8.93 -0.98 26.35
CA VAL A 133 10.09 -1.71 25.82
C VAL A 133 11.07 -0.76 25.17
N ILE A 134 10.55 0.32 24.58
CA ILE A 134 11.34 1.40 23.99
C ILE A 134 10.79 2.70 24.56
N ASP A 135 11.58 3.33 25.43
CA ASP A 135 11.22 4.59 26.04
C ASP A 135 11.33 5.76 25.04
N PRO A 136 10.45 6.77 25.14
CA PRO A 136 10.61 8.00 24.39
C PRO A 136 11.88 8.75 24.81
N MET A 137 12.42 9.53 23.87
CA MET A 137 13.57 10.39 24.09
C MET A 137 13.10 11.79 24.52
N ALA A 138 13.83 12.47 25.39
CA ALA A 138 13.58 13.88 25.68
C ALA A 138 14.07 14.77 24.51
N ASP A 139 13.26 15.75 24.09
CA ASP A 139 13.71 16.78 23.16
C ASP A 139 14.67 17.74 23.89
N ARG A 140 15.93 17.80 23.43
CA ARG A 140 16.98 18.62 24.04
C ARG A 140 16.75 20.12 23.91
N LEU A 141 15.96 20.56 22.92
CA LEU A 141 15.73 21.97 22.62
C LEU A 141 14.35 22.46 23.07
N VAL A 142 13.39 21.54 23.30
CA VAL A 142 12.03 21.87 23.72
C VAL A 142 11.72 21.14 25.02
N PRO A 143 11.90 21.79 26.18
CA PRO A 143 11.67 21.16 27.48
C PRO A 143 10.28 20.55 27.60
N GLY A 144 10.20 19.30 28.07
CA GLY A 144 8.95 18.58 28.27
C GLY A 144 8.36 17.92 27.01
N ARG A 145 8.91 18.20 25.82
CA ARG A 145 8.55 17.49 24.58
C ARG A 145 9.27 16.14 24.51
N ARG A 146 8.55 15.12 24.04
CA ARG A 146 9.05 13.73 23.95
C ARG A 146 8.99 13.21 22.53
N ILE A 147 10.10 12.62 22.10
CA ILE A 147 10.32 12.10 20.76
C ILE A 147 10.17 10.58 20.80
N HIS A 148 9.20 10.05 20.05
CA HIS A 148 8.90 8.62 20.01
C HIS A 148 9.60 7.95 18.83
N PHE A 149 10.83 7.47 19.03
CA PHE A 149 11.64 6.82 17.98
C PHE A 149 10.90 5.71 17.24
N VAL A 150 10.13 4.90 17.97
CA VAL A 150 9.38 3.78 17.41
C VAL A 150 8.36 4.22 16.34
N ARG A 151 7.83 5.45 16.48
CA ARG A 151 6.89 6.01 15.50
C ARG A 151 7.59 6.40 14.21
N TYR A 152 8.81 6.96 14.28
CA TYR A 152 9.64 7.22 13.10
C TYR A 152 9.95 5.95 12.31
N MET A 153 10.24 4.85 13.01
CA MET A 153 10.43 3.55 12.36
C MET A 153 9.16 3.11 11.62
N GLY A 154 8.00 3.25 12.27
CA GLY A 154 6.68 3.02 11.68
C GLY A 154 6.44 3.88 10.44
N TRP A 155 6.68 5.18 10.55
CA TRP A 155 6.46 6.17 9.48
C TRP A 155 7.30 5.90 8.24
N VAL A 156 8.62 5.67 8.38
CA VAL A 156 9.52 5.43 7.23
C VAL A 156 8.98 4.31 6.36
N VAL A 157 8.68 3.16 6.99
CA VAL A 157 8.28 1.96 6.25
C VAL A 157 6.86 2.10 5.72
N ALA A 158 5.93 2.64 6.51
CA ALA A 158 4.55 2.79 6.08
C ALA A 158 4.39 3.81 4.96
N MET A 159 4.95 5.02 5.09
CA MET A 159 4.80 6.05 4.06
C MET A 159 5.43 5.59 2.75
N THR A 160 6.62 4.99 2.80
CA THR A 160 7.26 4.39 1.61
C THR A 160 6.42 3.25 1.04
N GLY A 161 5.88 2.37 1.89
CA GLY A 161 4.99 1.28 1.48
C GLY A 161 3.70 1.78 0.83
N TYR A 162 3.12 2.86 1.33
CA TYR A 162 1.94 3.51 0.76
C TYR A 162 2.22 4.19 -0.57
N ALA A 163 3.36 4.89 -0.68
CA ALA A 163 3.79 5.44 -1.97
C ALA A 163 4.01 4.32 -3.00
N TYR A 164 4.61 3.18 -2.60
CA TYR A 164 4.75 2.01 -3.46
C TYR A 164 3.39 1.43 -3.88
N LEU A 165 2.46 1.28 -2.94
CA LEU A 165 1.09 0.82 -3.23
C LEU A 165 0.41 1.72 -4.26
N ILE A 166 0.44 3.04 -4.05
CA ILE A 166 -0.20 4.00 -4.93
C ILE A 166 0.44 3.97 -6.32
N ILE A 167 1.76 4.15 -6.40
CA ILE A 167 2.48 4.34 -7.66
C ILE A 167 2.56 3.03 -8.45
N CYS A 168 3.06 1.96 -7.82
CA CYS A 168 3.35 0.69 -8.51
C CYS A 168 2.12 -0.21 -8.59
N LYS A 169 1.26 -0.25 -7.56
CA LYS A 169 0.13 -1.21 -7.52
C LYS A 169 -1.17 -0.65 -8.06
N LEU A 170 -1.53 0.57 -7.68
CA LEU A 170 -2.79 1.18 -8.14
C LEU A 170 -2.63 1.84 -9.50
N ASN A 171 -1.54 2.59 -9.70
CA ASN A 171 -1.27 3.35 -10.92
C ASN A 171 -0.34 2.63 -11.91
N LYS A 172 0.04 1.38 -11.61
CA LYS A 172 0.78 0.45 -12.49
C LYS A 172 2.08 1.02 -13.09
N ARG A 173 2.73 1.94 -12.38
CA ARG A 173 4.06 2.46 -12.77
C ARG A 173 5.15 1.46 -12.43
N SER A 174 6.28 1.56 -13.14
CA SER A 174 7.44 0.74 -12.85
C SER A 174 8.13 1.17 -11.55
N LEU A 175 8.87 0.26 -10.92
CA LEU A 175 9.63 0.58 -9.71
C LEU A 175 10.72 1.65 -9.98
N GLY A 176 11.30 1.65 -11.18
CA GLY A 176 12.29 2.66 -11.58
C GLY A 176 11.71 4.06 -11.62
N GLU A 177 10.48 4.22 -12.12
CA GLU A 177 9.75 5.51 -12.11
C GLU A 177 9.33 5.90 -10.69
N ALA A 178 8.99 4.92 -9.84
CA ALA A 178 8.57 5.16 -8.46
C ALA A 178 9.74 5.54 -7.54
N PHE A 179 10.95 5.05 -7.82
CA PHE A 179 12.08 5.11 -6.91
C PHE A 179 12.40 6.52 -6.38
N PRO A 180 12.45 7.58 -7.20
CA PRO A 180 12.71 8.93 -6.69
C PRO A 180 11.68 9.38 -5.64
N CYS A 181 10.39 9.08 -5.86
CA CYS A 181 9.33 9.40 -4.92
C CYS A 181 9.47 8.57 -3.63
N LEU A 182 9.77 7.27 -3.75
CA LEU A 182 9.97 6.40 -2.58
C LEU A 182 11.16 6.84 -1.73
N ALA A 183 12.27 7.18 -2.37
CA ALA A 183 13.47 7.68 -1.71
C ALA A 183 13.22 9.03 -1.02
N ALA A 184 12.50 9.94 -1.69
CA ALA A 184 12.09 11.21 -1.08
C ALA A 184 11.18 10.99 0.13
N THR A 185 10.24 10.04 0.04
CA THR A 185 9.30 9.74 1.15
C THR A 185 10.05 9.18 2.38
N ALA A 186 11.01 8.28 2.16
CA ALA A 186 11.87 7.80 3.25
C ALA A 186 12.75 8.93 3.81
N GLY A 187 13.32 9.76 2.93
CA GLY A 187 14.15 10.91 3.29
C GLY A 187 13.42 11.91 4.18
N GLU A 188 12.17 12.24 3.87
CA GLU A 188 11.31 13.13 4.69
C GLU A 188 11.32 12.71 6.16
N ILE A 189 11.08 11.43 6.43
CA ILE A 189 10.95 10.93 7.79
C ILE A 189 12.31 10.80 8.48
N LEU A 190 13.35 10.40 7.74
CA LEU A 190 14.70 10.33 8.28
C LEU A 190 15.23 11.72 8.66
N PHE A 191 15.08 12.71 7.79
CA PHE A 191 15.48 14.09 8.11
C PHE A 191 14.66 14.66 9.27
N GLY A 192 13.37 14.30 9.38
CA GLY A 192 12.53 14.70 10.51
C GLY A 192 13.04 14.13 11.84
N PHE A 193 13.38 12.83 11.85
CA PHE A 193 14.01 12.21 13.02
C PHE A 193 15.32 12.91 13.41
N TRP A 194 16.21 13.14 12.43
CA TRP A 194 17.48 13.83 12.67
C TRP A 194 17.27 15.27 13.16
N ALA A 195 16.24 15.97 12.70
CA ALA A 195 15.89 17.31 13.15
C ALA A 195 15.44 17.31 14.62
N ASP A 196 14.67 16.29 15.01
CA ASP A 196 14.19 16.09 16.37
C ASP A 196 15.33 15.86 17.36
N ILE A 197 16.32 15.03 17.00
CA ILE A 197 17.49 14.76 17.86
C ILE A 197 18.64 15.77 17.69
N ALA A 198 18.48 16.79 16.84
CA ALA A 198 19.51 17.80 16.61
C ALA A 198 19.83 18.57 17.89
N GLY A 199 21.12 18.72 18.21
CA GLY A 199 21.59 19.43 19.40
C GLY A 199 21.58 20.97 19.30
N SER A 200 21.14 21.54 18.17
CA SER A 200 21.10 22.99 17.98
C SER A 200 19.94 23.41 17.08
N VAL A 201 19.41 24.63 17.33
CA VAL A 201 18.31 25.20 16.54
C VAL A 201 18.69 25.38 15.05
N PRO A 202 19.89 25.89 14.68
CA PRO A 202 20.25 26.03 13.27
C PRO A 202 20.27 24.70 12.51
N LEU A 203 20.85 23.65 13.10
CA LEU A 203 20.87 22.32 12.49
C LEU A 203 19.47 21.73 12.35
N ARG A 204 18.61 21.89 13.37
CA ARG A 204 17.21 21.47 13.32
C ARG A 204 16.49 22.15 12.14
N GLN A 205 16.58 23.47 12.04
CA GLN A 205 15.93 24.23 10.96
C GLN A 205 16.48 23.87 9.58
N PHE A 206 17.79 23.65 9.47
CA PHE A 206 18.41 23.18 8.22
C PHE A 206 17.85 21.82 7.79
N LEU A 207 17.79 20.84 8.70
CA LEU A 207 17.25 19.51 8.41
C LEU A 207 15.76 19.58 8.03
N TYR A 208 15.02 20.51 8.61
CA TYR A 208 13.63 20.72 8.25
C TYR A 208 13.38 21.25 6.85
N VAL A 209 14.29 22.06 6.31
CA VAL A 209 14.24 22.43 4.90
C VAL A 209 14.29 21.17 4.03
N PHE A 210 15.08 20.17 4.40
CA PHE A 210 15.09 18.88 3.69
C PHE A 210 13.81 18.08 3.90
N VAL A 211 13.23 18.06 5.10
CA VAL A 211 11.93 17.43 5.35
C VAL A 211 10.88 17.97 4.38
N TRP A 212 10.71 19.29 4.32
CA TRP A 212 9.73 19.92 3.43
C TRP A 212 10.07 19.72 1.95
N SER A 213 11.35 19.76 1.58
CA SER A 213 11.78 19.50 0.20
C SER A 213 11.44 18.06 -0.22
N CYS A 214 11.71 17.09 0.65
CA CYS A 214 11.37 15.69 0.44
C CYS A 214 9.86 15.45 0.39
N PHE A 215 9.08 16.12 1.25
CA PHE A 215 7.62 16.09 1.20
C PHE A 215 7.10 16.61 -0.14
N LEU A 216 7.57 17.78 -0.59
CA LEU A 216 7.13 18.38 -1.86
C LEU A 216 7.48 17.50 -3.06
N LEU A 217 8.68 16.91 -3.08
CA LEU A 217 9.10 15.96 -4.11
C LEU A 217 8.24 14.69 -4.09
N SER A 218 7.91 14.17 -2.91
CA SER A 218 7.05 13.00 -2.76
C SER A 218 5.61 13.29 -3.21
N ALA A 219 5.05 14.42 -2.79
CA ALA A 219 3.71 14.86 -3.20
C ALA A 219 3.63 15.11 -4.71
N PHE A 220 4.65 15.75 -5.30
CA PHE A 220 4.76 15.92 -6.75
C PHE A 220 4.84 14.56 -7.45
N GLY A 221 5.67 13.64 -6.95
CA GLY A 221 5.78 12.27 -7.44
C GLY A 221 4.43 11.56 -7.46
N LEU A 222 3.70 11.59 -6.34
CA LEU A 222 2.37 10.99 -6.23
C LEU A 222 1.37 11.61 -7.23
N VAL A 223 1.29 12.94 -7.30
CA VAL A 223 0.37 13.66 -8.20
C VAL A 223 0.72 13.42 -9.67
N SER A 224 2.01 13.30 -10.02
CA SER A 224 2.46 13.02 -11.39
C SER A 224 1.99 11.66 -11.92
N THR A 225 1.58 10.75 -11.02
CA THR A 225 1.03 9.45 -11.42
C THR A 225 -0.44 9.49 -11.81
N LEU A 226 -1.13 10.61 -11.56
CA LEU A 226 -2.54 10.74 -11.88
C LEU A 226 -2.78 10.76 -13.38
N PRO A 227 -3.71 9.95 -13.90
CA PRO A 227 -4.11 10.05 -15.29
C PRO A 227 -4.84 11.37 -15.56
N PRO A 228 -4.80 11.90 -16.79
CA PRO A 228 -5.65 13.03 -17.17
C PRO A 228 -7.12 12.63 -17.03
N SER A 229 -7.94 13.52 -16.45
CA SER A 229 -9.37 13.24 -16.22
C SER A 229 -10.10 13.02 -17.53
N ARG A 230 -10.91 11.96 -17.60
CA ARG A 230 -11.75 11.66 -18.76
C ARG A 230 -13.22 11.58 -18.36
N PRO A 231 -14.16 11.96 -19.24
CA PRO A 231 -15.60 11.89 -18.96
C PRO A 231 -16.08 10.47 -18.61
N THR A 232 -15.35 9.45 -19.07
CA THR A 232 -15.67 8.03 -18.90
C THR A 232 -14.89 7.38 -17.75
N ASP A 233 -14.36 8.16 -16.80
CA ASP A 233 -13.59 7.60 -15.67
C ASP A 233 -14.45 6.65 -14.83
N THR A 234 -13.98 5.41 -14.68
CA THR A 234 -14.63 4.40 -13.87
C THR A 234 -14.60 4.80 -12.38
N THR A 235 -15.49 4.22 -11.57
CA THR A 235 -15.49 4.44 -10.11
C THR A 235 -14.13 4.14 -9.48
N ALA A 236 -13.43 3.10 -9.97
CA ALA A 236 -12.09 2.74 -9.51
C ALA A 236 -11.08 3.89 -9.69
N GLU A 237 -11.08 4.51 -10.87
CA GLU A 237 -10.18 5.62 -11.19
C GLU A 237 -10.48 6.86 -10.35
N LYS A 238 -11.76 7.17 -10.11
CA LYS A 238 -12.15 8.26 -9.21
C LYS A 238 -11.65 8.02 -7.78
N VAL A 239 -11.74 6.78 -7.28
CA VAL A 239 -11.23 6.42 -5.94
C VAL A 239 -9.71 6.52 -5.90
N LYS A 240 -8.98 6.08 -6.93
CA LYS A 240 -7.51 6.23 -6.99
C LYS A 240 -7.07 7.69 -7.00
N VAL A 241 -7.71 8.53 -7.81
CA VAL A 241 -7.43 9.98 -7.85
C VAL A 241 -7.73 10.62 -6.49
N GLY A 242 -8.88 10.26 -5.89
CA GLY A 242 -9.27 10.70 -4.55
C GLY A 242 -8.25 10.29 -3.49
N LEU A 243 -7.77 9.05 -3.54
CA LEU A 243 -6.77 8.53 -2.61
C LEU A 243 -5.45 9.30 -2.72
N VAL A 244 -4.92 9.55 -3.91
CA VAL A 244 -3.69 10.34 -4.09
C VAL A 244 -3.83 11.73 -3.49
N ARG A 245 -4.94 12.43 -3.80
CA ARG A 245 -5.20 13.78 -3.26
C ARG A 245 -5.35 13.76 -1.75
N PHE A 246 -6.11 12.81 -1.24
CA PHE A 246 -6.26 12.59 0.20
C PHE A 246 -4.90 12.33 0.86
N THR A 247 -4.05 11.49 0.26
CA THR A 247 -2.70 11.23 0.77
C THR A 247 -1.86 12.49 0.87
N CYS A 248 -1.80 13.31 -0.19
CA CYS A 248 -1.03 14.55 -0.16
C CYS A 248 -1.54 15.52 0.93
N VAL A 249 -2.86 15.69 1.03
CA VAL A 249 -3.47 16.58 2.04
C VAL A 249 -3.26 16.02 3.44
N HIS A 250 -3.53 14.73 3.66
CA HIS A 250 -3.46 14.10 4.97
C HIS A 250 -2.02 14.06 5.50
N TRP A 251 -1.05 13.74 4.64
CA TRP A 251 0.37 13.78 5.03
C TRP A 251 0.83 15.19 5.39
N SER A 252 0.31 16.22 4.70
CA SER A 252 0.63 17.60 5.04
C SER A 252 0.19 18.00 6.45
N LEU A 253 -0.80 17.32 7.05
CA LEU A 253 -1.29 17.61 8.41
C LEU A 253 -0.27 17.26 9.50
N TYR A 254 0.67 16.34 9.24
CA TYR A 254 1.73 16.02 10.21
C TYR A 254 2.65 17.21 10.45
N GLY A 255 2.90 18.04 9.43
CA GLY A 255 3.76 19.23 9.51
C GLY A 255 3.26 20.26 10.54
N PRO A 256 2.04 20.79 10.43
CA PRO A 256 1.46 21.70 11.41
C PRO A 256 1.41 21.14 12.83
N VAL A 257 1.03 19.85 13.00
CA VAL A 257 1.02 19.21 14.32
C VAL A 257 2.41 19.22 14.95
N TYR A 258 3.43 18.83 14.17
CA TYR A 258 4.81 18.90 14.62
C TYR A 258 5.19 20.34 15.00
N HIS A 259 4.95 21.33 14.13
CA HIS A 259 5.37 22.71 14.38
C HIS A 259 4.72 23.26 15.65
N MET A 260 3.45 22.97 15.90
CA MET A 260 2.79 23.33 17.15
C MET A 260 3.49 22.70 18.37
N GLY A 261 3.90 21.43 18.30
CA GLY A 261 4.66 20.78 19.38
C GLY A 261 6.04 21.41 19.57
N GLN A 262 6.80 21.60 18.49
CA GLN A 262 8.14 22.17 18.52
C GLN A 262 8.19 23.59 19.11
N TYR A 263 7.20 24.43 18.78
CA TYR A 263 7.15 25.81 19.28
C TYR A 263 6.38 25.94 20.60
N GLY A 264 6.00 24.82 21.23
CA GLY A 264 5.29 24.81 22.52
C GLY A 264 3.84 25.30 22.45
N GLY A 265 3.24 25.35 21.25
CA GLY A 265 1.83 25.67 21.06
C GLY A 265 0.88 24.56 21.52
N ILE A 266 1.36 23.31 21.59
CA ILE A 266 0.69 22.18 22.22
C ILE A 266 1.69 21.41 23.08
N ASP A 267 1.20 20.71 24.10
CA ASP A 267 2.04 19.82 24.90
C ASP A 267 2.34 18.51 24.16
N SER A 268 3.36 17.79 24.65
CA SER A 268 3.80 16.52 24.07
C SER A 268 2.67 15.48 24.01
N THR A 269 1.76 15.51 24.98
CA THR A 269 0.67 14.53 25.09
C THR A 269 -0.40 14.76 24.02
N THR A 270 -0.75 16.03 23.79
CA THR A 270 -1.64 16.45 22.69
C THR A 270 -0.99 16.18 21.34
N GLU A 271 0.29 16.47 21.19
CA GLU A 271 1.07 16.15 19.98
C GLU A 271 0.96 14.64 19.65
N GLN A 272 1.26 13.76 20.61
CA GLN A 272 1.17 12.31 20.40
C GLN A 272 -0.26 11.81 20.15
N PHE A 273 -1.27 12.42 20.79
CA PHE A 273 -2.67 12.10 20.55
C PHE A 273 -3.07 12.42 19.10
N LEU A 274 -2.81 13.63 18.61
CA LEU A 274 -3.15 14.06 17.25
C LEU A 274 -2.47 13.18 16.22
N PHE A 275 -1.21 12.87 16.48
CA PHE A 275 -0.42 11.96 15.68
C PHE A 275 -1.00 10.53 15.62
N CYS A 276 -1.48 9.98 16.74
CA CYS A 276 -2.17 8.69 16.77
C CYS A 276 -3.46 8.73 15.93
N VAL A 277 -4.25 9.81 16.05
CA VAL A 277 -5.46 10.04 15.24
C VAL A 277 -5.11 10.09 13.75
N LEU A 278 -4.08 10.85 13.36
CA LEU A 278 -3.63 10.95 11.97
C LEU A 278 -3.17 9.60 11.43
N ASP A 279 -2.45 8.81 12.24
CA ASP A 279 -2.05 7.46 11.85
C ASP A 279 -3.29 6.59 11.62
N ILE A 280 -4.16 6.44 12.61
CA ILE A 280 -5.36 5.59 12.52
C ILE A 280 -6.24 5.96 11.33
N THR A 281 -6.59 7.25 11.20
CA THR A 281 -7.49 7.74 10.15
C THR A 281 -6.94 7.49 8.76
N TYR A 282 -5.64 7.71 8.54
CA TYR A 282 -5.01 7.42 7.26
C TYR A 282 -5.09 5.93 6.91
N LYS A 283 -4.75 5.05 7.86
CA LYS A 283 -4.73 3.60 7.64
C LYS A 283 -6.14 3.06 7.37
N ILE A 284 -7.17 3.59 8.05
CA ILE A 284 -8.58 3.27 7.77
C ILE A 284 -8.96 3.72 6.35
N ALA A 285 -8.68 4.98 6.00
CA ALA A 285 -9.05 5.53 4.70
C ALA A 285 -8.40 4.77 3.53
N VAL A 286 -7.10 4.45 3.64
CA VAL A 286 -6.42 3.64 2.63
C VAL A 286 -7.01 2.23 2.56
N SER A 287 -7.26 1.58 3.70
CA SER A 287 -7.88 0.25 3.72
C SER A 287 -9.25 0.24 3.04
N ALA A 288 -10.09 1.24 3.32
CA ALA A 288 -11.40 1.39 2.69
C ALA A 288 -11.28 1.64 1.18
N CYS A 289 -10.34 2.47 0.75
CA CYS A 289 -10.07 2.72 -0.67
C CYS A 289 -9.61 1.45 -1.39
N LEU A 290 -8.72 0.65 -0.78
CA LEU A 290 -8.27 -0.63 -1.34
C LEU A 290 -9.42 -1.61 -1.51
N VAL A 291 -10.30 -1.73 -0.51
CA VAL A 291 -11.51 -2.56 -0.62
C VAL A 291 -12.41 -2.09 -1.76
N ALA A 292 -12.64 -0.77 -1.88
CA ALA A 292 -13.47 -0.20 -2.93
C ALA A 292 -12.88 -0.44 -4.33
N VAL A 293 -11.57 -0.23 -4.51
CA VAL A 293 -10.88 -0.48 -5.78
C VAL A 293 -10.96 -1.97 -6.13
N HIS A 294 -10.59 -2.86 -5.22
CA HIS A 294 -10.63 -4.31 -5.48
C HIS A 294 -12.04 -4.84 -5.76
N SER A 295 -13.05 -4.32 -5.07
CA SER A 295 -14.45 -4.66 -5.33
C SER A 295 -14.89 -4.21 -6.73
N SER A 296 -14.52 -3.00 -7.14
CA SER A 296 -14.85 -2.50 -8.48
C SER A 296 -14.15 -3.26 -9.60
N GLU A 297 -12.88 -3.61 -9.43
CA GLU A 297 -12.11 -4.41 -10.37
C GLU A 297 -12.68 -5.83 -10.49
N TRP A 298 -13.09 -6.45 -9.38
CA TRP A 298 -13.76 -7.75 -9.38
C TRP A 298 -15.08 -7.74 -10.17
N THR A 299 -15.90 -6.71 -9.95
CA THR A 299 -17.18 -6.56 -10.66
C THR A 299 -16.95 -6.40 -12.17
N GLN A 300 -15.97 -5.59 -12.58
CA GLN A 300 -15.60 -5.44 -13.99
C GLN A 300 -15.16 -6.77 -14.61
N MET A 301 -14.33 -7.54 -13.91
CA MET A 301 -13.90 -8.85 -14.41
C MET A 301 -15.05 -9.84 -14.54
N ARG A 302 -15.96 -9.87 -13.56
CA ARG A 302 -17.15 -10.72 -13.63
C ARG A 302 -18.01 -10.38 -14.84
N MET A 303 -18.27 -9.09 -15.07
CA MET A 303 -19.04 -8.64 -16.25
C MET A 303 -18.34 -9.01 -17.57
N GLN A 304 -17.00 -8.88 -17.64
CA GLN A 304 -16.23 -9.29 -18.82
C GLN A 304 -16.30 -10.80 -19.06
N ALA A 305 -16.24 -11.61 -18.00
CA ALA A 305 -16.36 -13.06 -18.10
C ALA A 305 -17.77 -13.49 -18.57
N GLU A 306 -18.82 -12.90 -17.99
CA GLU A 306 -20.22 -13.14 -18.40
C GLU A 306 -20.44 -12.72 -19.86
N HIS A 307 -19.88 -11.60 -20.30
CA HIS A 307 -19.97 -11.16 -21.69
C HIS A 307 -19.22 -12.07 -22.67
N ALA A 308 -18.04 -12.56 -22.29
CA ALA A 308 -17.28 -13.51 -23.10
C ALA A 308 -18.01 -14.86 -23.22
N GLU A 309 -18.62 -15.33 -22.14
CA GLU A 309 -19.43 -16.55 -22.14
C GLU A 309 -20.68 -16.40 -23.03
N MET A 310 -21.40 -15.29 -22.91
CA MET A 310 -22.55 -15.02 -23.78
C MET A 310 -22.17 -14.91 -25.26
N THR A 311 -21.03 -14.28 -25.57
CA THR A 311 -20.54 -14.17 -26.94
C THR A 311 -20.15 -15.54 -27.49
N ALA A 312 -19.42 -16.35 -26.72
CA ALA A 312 -19.04 -17.70 -27.12
C ALA A 312 -20.27 -18.61 -27.33
N TRP A 313 -21.30 -18.49 -26.49
CA TRP A 313 -22.55 -19.22 -26.66
C TRP A 313 -23.29 -18.80 -27.93
N ARG A 314 -23.38 -17.49 -28.20
CA ARG A 314 -23.98 -16.97 -29.46
C ARG A 314 -23.23 -17.42 -30.70
N ASP A 315 -21.90 -17.44 -30.64
CA ASP A 315 -21.07 -17.91 -31.75
C ASP A 315 -21.28 -19.40 -32.00
N GLN A 316 -21.36 -20.21 -30.94
CA GLN A 316 -21.69 -21.64 -31.07
C GLN A 316 -23.09 -21.87 -31.63
N GLU A 317 -24.09 -21.12 -31.18
CA GLU A 317 -25.46 -21.20 -31.70
C GLU A 317 -25.51 -20.80 -33.19
N PHE A 318 -24.79 -19.74 -33.57
CA PHE A 318 -24.68 -19.29 -34.94
C PHE A 318 -24.01 -20.34 -35.84
N GLN A 319 -22.90 -20.95 -35.38
CA GLN A 319 -22.23 -22.03 -36.10
C GLN A 319 -23.14 -23.26 -36.27
N ALA A 320 -23.88 -23.65 -35.22
CA ALA A 320 -24.83 -24.76 -35.30
C ALA A 320 -25.95 -24.50 -36.31
N ARG A 321 -26.49 -23.26 -36.37
CA ARG A 321 -27.49 -22.87 -37.36
C ARG A 321 -26.94 -22.84 -38.78
N LEU A 322 -25.72 -22.33 -38.97
CA LEU A 322 -25.03 -22.37 -40.26
C LEU A 322 -24.83 -23.80 -40.77
N GLN A 323 -24.48 -24.71 -39.88
CA GLN A 323 -24.25 -26.10 -40.22
C GLN A 323 -25.54 -26.81 -40.63
N LEU A 324 -26.65 -26.56 -39.93
CA LEU A 324 -27.96 -27.07 -40.34
C LEU A 324 -28.38 -26.58 -41.73
N ILE A 325 -28.19 -25.29 -42.04
CA ILE A 325 -28.51 -24.74 -43.36
C ILE A 325 -27.63 -25.41 -44.43
N ARG A 326 -26.33 -25.59 -44.15
CA ARG A 326 -25.42 -26.26 -45.08
C ARG A 326 -25.85 -27.71 -45.36
N ASP A 327 -26.21 -28.45 -44.31
CA ASP A 327 -26.67 -29.83 -44.42
C ASP A 327 -28.00 -29.94 -45.19
N GLU A 328 -28.85 -28.92 -45.17
CA GLU A 328 -30.07 -28.84 -45.99
C GLU A 328 -29.78 -28.57 -47.47
N PHE A 329 -28.76 -27.76 -47.79
CA PHE A 329 -28.38 -27.46 -49.18
C PHE A 329 -27.55 -28.58 -49.86
N GLU A 330 -26.94 -29.48 -49.09
CA GLU A 330 -26.18 -30.62 -49.62
C GLU A 330 -27.05 -31.87 -49.88
N LYS A 331 -28.36 -31.83 -49.59
CA LYS A 331 -29.36 -32.87 -49.92
C LYS A 331 -30.08 -32.61 -51.24
#